data_AF-A0A7Y2JC55-F1
#
_entry.id   AF-A0A7Y2JC55-F1
#
_cell.length_a   1.000
_cell.length_b   1.000
_cell.length_c   1.000
_cell.angle_alpha   90.00
_cell.angle_beta   90.00
_cell.angle_gamma   90.00
#
_symmetry.space_group_name_H-M   'P 1'
#
loop_
_entity.id
_entity.type
_entity.pdbx_description
1 polymer ?
#
loop_
_entity_poly.entity_id
_entity_poly.type
_entity_poly.pdbx_seq_one_letter_code
_entity_poly.pdbx_strand_id
1 'polypeptide(L)'
;MDKVWNFFTSLKLAIFVIIILAVASIVGTIIEQNQPIEKYRQIYTDGAIRFFDKLSLFDMYHSWWFLLLLVLFTVNLICCTLDRLPRVIRVVRNPKTTLDGNLEKSLGLVDRWKKKGNLSELGETYREAMGGGFARPRVTEDNGTLHLYAEKGVVSRFGVYVTHLSIIVIFIGAIIGNVFGFKGFANIVEGQSVRTIPTRGGTNHVDLGFSVRCNRFWVDLYPSGQPKEYSSDLSVIENGREVMRKKIEVNDPLQYKGVWFYQSSYGPAGASTVTLAVNSPDGSRGQTISLSPGQKKEIPEYGRISAVDYNANFQGLGPALLV
;
A
#
# COMPACT_ATOMS: atom_id res chain seq x y z
N MET A 1 -27.56 -12.03 -21.89
CA MET A 1 -26.48 -11.53 -21.03
C MET A 1 -25.49 -12.65 -20.81
N ASP A 2 -24.26 -12.44 -21.24
CA ASP A 2 -23.26 -13.50 -21.43
C ASP A 2 -22.78 -14.07 -20.09
N LYS A 3 -22.53 -15.39 -20.05
CA LYS A 3 -22.02 -16.10 -18.85
C LYS A 3 -20.77 -15.42 -18.27
N VAL A 4 -19.94 -14.83 -19.13
CA VAL A 4 -18.74 -14.08 -18.77
C VAL A 4 -19.08 -12.82 -17.95
N TRP A 5 -20.08 -12.03 -18.37
CA TRP A 5 -20.51 -10.85 -17.63
C TRP A 5 -21.01 -11.23 -16.24
N ASN A 6 -21.85 -12.27 -16.15
CA ASN A 6 -22.40 -12.75 -14.88
C ASN A 6 -21.33 -13.28 -13.91
N PHE A 7 -20.21 -13.80 -14.44
CA PHE A 7 -19.06 -14.18 -13.63
C PHE A 7 -18.39 -12.96 -12.99
N PHE A 8 -18.09 -11.93 -13.79
CA PHE A 8 -17.44 -10.71 -13.29
C PHE A 8 -18.36 -9.81 -12.46
N THR A 9 -19.68 -9.95 -12.54
CA THR A 9 -20.65 -9.23 -11.68
C THR A 9 -21.04 -10.01 -10.41
N SER A 10 -20.41 -11.16 -10.14
CA SER A 10 -20.72 -12.00 -8.98
C SER A 10 -20.17 -11.43 -7.68
N LEU A 11 -21.05 -11.23 -6.69
CA LEU A 11 -20.64 -10.86 -5.33
C LEU A 11 -19.86 -12.01 -4.64
N LYS A 12 -20.16 -13.26 -4.98
CA LYS A 12 -19.45 -14.43 -4.41
C LYS A 12 -17.98 -14.44 -4.86
N LEU A 13 -17.73 -14.07 -6.12
CA LEU A 13 -16.38 -13.92 -6.64
C LEU A 13 -15.64 -12.81 -5.88
N ALA A 14 -16.27 -11.65 -5.70
CA ALA A 14 -15.69 -10.52 -4.96
C ALA A 14 -15.22 -10.94 -3.56
N ILE A 15 -16.13 -11.56 -2.78
CA ILE A 15 -15.85 -12.01 -1.41
C ILE A 15 -14.70 -13.02 -1.39
N PHE A 16 -14.72 -13.99 -2.31
CA PHE A 16 -13.68 -15.01 -2.41
C PHE A 16 -12.30 -14.38 -2.69
N VAL A 17 -12.21 -13.48 -3.67
CA VAL A 17 -10.94 -12.83 -4.04
C VAL A 17 -10.44 -11.93 -2.90
N ILE A 18 -11.31 -11.19 -2.22
CA ILE A 18 -10.94 -10.37 -1.06
C ILE A 18 -10.35 -11.24 0.06
N ILE A 19 -10.97 -12.39 0.38
CA ILE A 19 -10.47 -13.28 1.42
C ILE A 19 -9.07 -13.79 1.07
N ILE A 20 -8.85 -14.20 -0.17
CA ILE A 20 -7.53 -14.67 -0.62
C ILE A 20 -6.50 -13.53 -0.53
N LEU A 21 -6.85 -12.32 -1.01
CA LEU A 21 -5.97 -11.16 -0.91
C LEU A 21 -5.64 -10.82 0.55
N ALA A 22 -6.60 -10.92 1.46
CA ALA A 22 -6.40 -10.69 2.88
C ALA A 22 -5.44 -11.71 3.50
N VAL A 23 -5.65 -13.01 3.24
CA VAL A 23 -4.77 -14.08 3.71
C VAL A 23 -3.36 -13.93 3.14
N ALA A 24 -3.23 -13.65 1.84
CA ALA A 24 -1.95 -13.38 1.21
C ALA A 24 -1.24 -12.19 1.89
N SER A 25 -1.96 -11.08 2.10
CA SER A 25 -1.40 -9.88 2.74
C SER A 25 -0.92 -10.13 4.17
N ILE A 26 -1.63 -10.97 4.93
CA ILE A 26 -1.17 -11.41 6.27
C ILE A 26 0.15 -12.17 6.15
N VAL A 27 0.24 -13.14 5.23
CA VAL A 27 1.48 -13.90 4.99
C VAL A 27 2.64 -12.98 4.58
N GLY A 28 2.41 -12.04 3.65
CA GLY A 28 3.41 -11.08 3.22
C GLY A 28 3.78 -10.02 4.26
N THR A 29 3.02 -9.91 5.34
CA THR A 29 3.38 -9.06 6.50
C THR A 29 4.26 -9.84 7.49
N ILE A 30 4.02 -11.14 7.65
CA ILE A 30 4.82 -12.02 8.51
C ILE A 30 6.20 -12.28 7.89
N ILE A 31 6.26 -12.49 6.57
CA ILE A 31 7.51 -12.68 5.84
C ILE A 31 8.02 -11.30 5.43
N GLU A 32 9.10 -10.83 6.05
CA GLU A 32 9.74 -9.57 5.65
C GLU A 32 10.08 -9.58 4.15
N GLN A 33 9.62 -8.58 3.41
CA GLN A 33 9.74 -8.55 1.95
C GLN A 33 11.10 -7.97 1.51
N ASN A 34 11.60 -8.46 0.37
CA ASN A 34 12.76 -7.93 -0.36
C ASN A 34 14.05 -7.78 0.49
N GLN A 35 14.28 -8.69 1.45
CA GLN A 35 15.49 -8.72 2.25
C GLN A 35 16.62 -9.48 1.52
N PRO A 36 17.90 -9.26 1.91
CA PRO A 36 19.01 -10.09 1.45
C PRO A 36 18.78 -11.59 1.76
N ILE A 37 19.24 -12.47 0.87
CA ILE A 37 19.00 -13.92 0.98
C ILE A 37 19.59 -14.51 2.25
N GLU A 38 20.69 -13.94 2.74
CA GLU A 38 21.41 -14.33 3.93
C GLU A 38 20.54 -14.15 5.19
N LYS A 39 19.72 -13.10 5.23
CA LYS A 39 18.76 -12.87 6.33
C LYS A 39 17.71 -13.98 6.37
N TYR A 40 17.21 -14.41 5.20
CA TYR A 40 16.26 -15.52 5.13
C TYR A 40 16.86 -16.86 5.56
N ARG A 41 18.14 -17.12 5.24
CA ARG A 41 18.86 -18.34 5.65
C ARG A 41 19.07 -18.48 7.17
N GLN A 42 18.97 -17.38 7.92
CA GLN A 42 19.03 -17.42 9.39
C GLN A 42 17.71 -17.85 10.02
N ILE A 43 16.60 -17.57 9.34
CA ILE A 43 15.24 -17.74 9.88
C ILE A 43 14.63 -19.04 9.36
N TYR A 44 14.92 -19.41 8.12
CA TYR A 44 14.28 -20.51 7.41
C TYR A 44 15.29 -21.55 6.95
N THR A 45 14.83 -22.81 6.91
CA THR A 45 15.60 -23.91 6.33
C THR A 45 15.69 -23.78 4.81
N ASP A 46 16.73 -24.35 4.19
CA ASP A 46 16.91 -24.33 2.73
C ASP A 46 15.69 -24.88 1.97
N GLY A 47 15.04 -25.91 2.53
CA GLY A 47 13.81 -26.46 1.98
C GLY A 47 12.66 -25.45 1.92
N ALA A 48 12.46 -24.70 3.01
CA ALA A 48 11.46 -23.64 3.09
C ALA A 48 11.78 -22.47 2.16
N ILE A 49 13.05 -22.06 2.09
CA ILE A 49 13.49 -20.97 1.18
C ILE A 49 13.16 -21.30 -0.27
N ARG A 50 13.50 -22.51 -0.73
CA ARG A 50 13.15 -22.94 -2.11
C ARG A 50 11.65 -22.96 -2.36
N PHE A 51 10.85 -23.32 -1.35
CA PHE A 51 9.39 -23.32 -1.46
C PHE A 51 8.83 -21.89 -1.53
N PHE A 52 9.32 -20.99 -0.68
CA PHE A 52 8.92 -19.58 -0.65
C PHE A 52 9.32 -18.86 -1.94
N ASP A 53 10.52 -19.12 -2.44
CA ASP A 53 11.02 -18.56 -3.70
C ASP A 53 10.18 -19.02 -4.90
N LYS A 54 9.81 -20.31 -4.98
CA LYS A 54 8.91 -20.84 -6.01
C LYS A 54 7.54 -20.15 -6.05
N LEU A 55 7.02 -19.76 -4.89
CA LEU A 55 5.76 -19.02 -4.77
C LEU A 55 5.95 -17.50 -4.78
N SER A 56 7.19 -17.03 -4.95
CA SER A 56 7.57 -15.62 -4.89
C SER A 56 7.17 -14.92 -3.59
N LEU A 57 7.18 -15.62 -2.44
CA LEU A 57 6.73 -15.05 -1.15
C LEU A 57 7.67 -13.98 -0.59
N PHE A 58 8.94 -13.95 -1.00
CA PHE A 58 9.89 -12.90 -0.62
C PHE A 58 9.66 -11.57 -1.35
N ASP A 59 8.98 -11.61 -2.51
CA ASP A 59 8.50 -10.42 -3.23
C ASP A 59 7.05 -10.64 -3.69
N MET A 60 6.20 -10.98 -2.72
CA MET A 60 4.85 -11.47 -2.93
C MET A 60 3.98 -10.46 -3.69
N TYR A 61 4.12 -9.18 -3.35
CA TYR A 61 3.32 -8.10 -3.93
C TYR A 61 3.61 -7.83 -5.41
N HIS A 62 4.71 -8.35 -5.96
CA HIS A 62 5.05 -8.28 -7.41
C HIS A 62 4.88 -9.63 -8.11
N SER A 63 4.45 -10.66 -7.38
CA SER A 63 4.19 -11.96 -7.96
C SER A 63 3.03 -11.89 -8.95
N TRP A 64 3.14 -12.66 -10.03
CA TRP A 64 2.11 -12.72 -11.08
C TRP A 64 0.74 -13.11 -10.52
N TRP A 65 0.70 -13.98 -9.51
CA TRP A 65 -0.55 -14.48 -8.92
C TRP A 65 -1.19 -13.43 -8.02
N PHE A 66 -0.41 -12.65 -7.27
CA PHE A 66 -0.95 -11.56 -6.46
C PHE A 66 -1.51 -10.45 -7.34
N LEU A 67 -0.78 -10.09 -8.41
CA LEU A 67 -1.25 -9.13 -9.41
C LEU A 67 -2.50 -9.61 -10.13
N LEU A 68 -2.58 -10.91 -10.47
CA LEU A 68 -3.78 -11.49 -11.07
C LEU A 68 -5.00 -11.36 -10.15
N LEU A 69 -4.84 -11.64 -8.85
CA LEU A 69 -5.91 -11.46 -7.87
C LEU A 69 -6.35 -9.99 -7.76
N LEU A 70 -5.39 -9.06 -7.74
CA LEU A 70 -5.67 -7.62 -7.66
C LEU A 70 -6.41 -7.12 -8.93
N VAL A 71 -5.98 -7.55 -10.11
CA VAL A 71 -6.64 -7.24 -11.39
C VAL A 71 -8.04 -7.86 -11.43
N LEU A 72 -8.18 -9.13 -11.05
CA LEU A 72 -9.46 -9.82 -11.01
C LEU A 72 -10.46 -9.10 -10.08
N PHE A 73 -10.00 -8.69 -8.90
CA PHE A 73 -10.83 -7.92 -7.97
C PHE A 73 -11.22 -6.55 -8.54
N THR A 74 -10.27 -5.84 -9.14
CA THR A 74 -10.51 -4.53 -9.77
C THR A 74 -11.54 -4.63 -10.89
N VAL A 75 -11.41 -5.60 -11.79
CA VAL A 75 -12.36 -5.85 -12.88
C VAL A 75 -13.74 -6.22 -12.32
N ASN A 76 -13.80 -7.10 -11.33
CA ASN A 76 -15.06 -7.46 -10.68
C ASN A 76 -15.76 -6.24 -10.06
N LEU A 77 -15.02 -5.37 -9.37
CA LEU A 77 -15.55 -4.15 -8.75
C LEU A 77 -16.07 -3.16 -9.81
N ILE A 78 -15.37 -3.00 -10.93
CA ILE A 78 -15.82 -2.19 -12.07
C ILE A 78 -17.12 -2.76 -12.65
N CYS A 79 -17.15 -4.06 -12.98
CA CYS A 79 -18.33 -4.72 -13.55
C CYS A 79 -19.54 -4.62 -12.61
N CYS A 80 -19.37 -4.91 -11.31
CA CYS A 80 -20.43 -4.80 -10.31
C CYS A 80 -20.98 -3.37 -10.20
N THR A 81 -20.11 -2.37 -10.29
CA THR A 81 -20.47 -0.95 -10.21
C THR A 81 -21.27 -0.54 -11.45
N LEU A 82 -20.81 -0.91 -12.65
CA LEU A 82 -21.48 -0.60 -13.91
C LEU A 82 -22.84 -1.30 -14.07
N ASP A 83 -22.96 -2.55 -13.59
CA ASP A 83 -24.23 -3.30 -13.65
C ASP A 83 -25.31 -2.70 -12.75
N ARG A 84 -24.91 -2.20 -11.56
CA ARG A 84 -25.84 -1.72 -10.54
C ARG A 84 -26.22 -0.24 -10.69
N LEU A 85 -25.31 0.59 -11.22
CA LEU A 85 -25.50 2.03 -11.32
C LEU A 85 -26.78 2.46 -12.06
N PRO A 86 -27.14 1.89 -13.23
CA PRO A 86 -28.36 2.28 -13.95
C PRO A 86 -29.64 2.04 -13.15
N ARG A 87 -29.66 0.97 -12.34
CA ARG A 87 -30.80 0.64 -11.47
C ARG A 87 -30.99 1.69 -10.40
N VAL A 88 -29.90 2.13 -9.75
CA VAL A 88 -29.97 3.16 -8.70
C VAL A 88 -30.37 4.51 -9.28
N ILE A 89 -29.81 4.90 -10.44
CA ILE A 89 -30.21 6.12 -11.14
C ILE A 89 -31.72 6.09 -11.45
N ARG A 90 -32.25 4.94 -11.93
CA ARG A 90 -33.67 4.79 -12.23
C ARG A 90 -34.55 4.97 -10.99
N VAL A 91 -34.18 4.35 -9.87
CA VAL A 91 -34.93 4.45 -8.59
C VAL A 91 -34.91 5.89 -8.05
N VAL A 92 -33.79 6.59 -8.17
CA VAL A 92 -33.65 8.00 -7.76
C VAL A 92 -34.44 8.94 -8.67
N ARG A 93 -34.40 8.73 -9.98
CA ARG A 93 -35.09 9.60 -10.94
C ARG A 93 -36.60 9.38 -10.94
N ASN A 94 -37.03 8.13 -10.81
CA ASN A 94 -38.43 7.71 -10.87
C ASN A 94 -38.80 6.89 -9.62
N PRO A 95 -38.90 7.52 -8.43
CA PRO A 95 -39.38 6.84 -7.24
C PRO A 95 -40.85 6.45 -7.40
N LYS A 96 -41.24 5.34 -6.78
CA LYS A 96 -42.64 4.92 -6.72
C LYS A 96 -43.38 5.84 -5.74
N THR A 97 -44.29 6.67 -6.26
CA THR A 97 -45.01 7.69 -5.47
C THR A 97 -46.35 7.21 -4.92
N THR A 98 -46.84 6.05 -5.37
CA THR A 98 -48.09 5.44 -4.89
C THR A 98 -47.81 4.32 -3.90
N LEU A 99 -48.61 4.28 -2.84
CA LEU A 99 -48.54 3.24 -1.81
C LEU A 99 -49.46 2.08 -2.21
N ASP A 100 -48.89 1.01 -2.77
CA ASP A 100 -49.62 -0.23 -3.00
C ASP A 100 -49.44 -1.22 -1.83
N GLY A 101 -50.28 -2.26 -1.79
CA GLY A 101 -50.26 -3.22 -0.68
C GLY A 101 -48.94 -4.00 -0.54
N ASN A 102 -48.15 -4.12 -1.61
CA ASN A 102 -46.83 -4.73 -1.55
C ASN A 102 -45.78 -3.79 -0.96
N LEU A 103 -45.78 -2.52 -1.37
CA LEU A 103 -44.90 -1.51 -0.79
C LEU A 103 -45.21 -1.33 0.70
N GLU A 104 -46.49 -1.25 1.06
CA GLU A 104 -46.90 -1.10 2.46
C GLU A 104 -46.35 -2.23 3.36
N LYS A 105 -46.47 -3.49 2.92
CA LYS A 105 -45.92 -4.65 3.65
C LYS A 105 -44.39 -4.63 3.79
N SER A 106 -43.69 -3.95 2.89
CA SER A 106 -42.23 -3.84 2.91
C SER A 106 -41.70 -2.76 3.86
N LEU A 107 -42.57 -1.84 4.29
CA LEU A 107 -42.20 -0.76 5.20
C LEU A 107 -42.15 -1.27 6.64
N GLY A 108 -41.04 -1.01 7.34
CA GLY A 108 -40.89 -1.42 8.75
C GLY A 108 -41.70 -0.58 9.74
N LEU A 109 -42.24 0.57 9.30
CA LEU A 109 -43.02 1.50 10.12
C LEU A 109 -44.24 1.96 9.33
N VAL A 110 -45.42 1.53 9.79
CA VAL A 110 -46.72 1.86 9.19
C VAL A 110 -47.69 2.17 10.32
N ASP A 111 -48.42 3.28 10.21
CA ASP A 111 -49.48 3.64 11.12
C ASP A 111 -50.75 4.00 10.34
N ARG A 112 -51.93 3.74 10.94
CA ARG A 112 -53.23 3.94 10.31
C ARG A 112 -54.18 4.61 11.29
N TRP A 113 -54.59 5.84 10.97
CA TRP A 113 -55.58 6.59 11.74
C TRP A 113 -56.76 7.03 10.88
N LYS A 114 -57.89 7.28 11.53
CA LYS A 114 -59.11 7.81 10.90
C LYS A 114 -59.28 9.28 11.29
N LYS A 115 -59.52 10.14 10.31
CA LYS A 115 -59.81 11.57 10.53
C LYS A 115 -60.97 11.98 9.63
N LYS A 116 -61.96 12.69 10.17
CA LYS A 116 -63.05 13.29 9.39
C LYS A 116 -62.54 14.55 8.70
N GLY A 117 -62.91 14.77 7.45
CA GLY A 117 -62.56 15.97 6.69
C GLY A 117 -62.59 15.74 5.18
N ASN A 118 -62.38 16.81 4.42
CA ASN A 118 -62.22 16.75 2.97
C ASN A 118 -60.80 16.27 2.62
N LEU A 119 -60.68 15.32 1.67
CA LEU A 119 -59.41 14.75 1.23
C LEU A 119 -58.44 15.81 0.69
N SER A 120 -58.95 16.79 -0.05
CA SER A 120 -58.14 17.86 -0.67
C SER A 120 -57.56 18.81 0.39
N GLU A 121 -58.38 19.23 1.35
CA GLU A 121 -57.97 20.12 2.45
C GLU A 121 -56.97 19.44 3.40
N LEU A 122 -57.22 18.17 3.73
CA LEU A 122 -56.30 17.35 4.52
C LEU A 122 -54.98 17.13 3.78
N GLY A 123 -55.03 16.87 2.48
CA GLY A 123 -53.86 16.69 1.62
C GLY A 123 -52.91 17.88 1.65
N GLU A 124 -53.46 19.09 1.49
CA GLU A 124 -52.68 20.33 1.57
C GLU A 124 -52.08 20.56 2.95
N THR A 125 -52.87 20.33 4.01
CA THR A 125 -52.40 20.46 5.40
C THR A 125 -51.18 19.56 5.67
N TYR A 126 -51.24 18.29 5.26
CA TYR A 126 -50.12 17.36 5.43
C TYR A 126 -48.94 17.70 4.51
N ARG A 127 -49.19 18.17 3.29
CA ARG A 127 -48.14 18.64 2.37
C ARG A 127 -47.32 19.77 2.98
N GLU A 128 -47.98 20.75 3.58
CA GLU A 128 -47.31 21.86 4.28
C GLU A 128 -46.53 21.39 5.51
N ALA A 129 -47.15 20.57 6.37
CA ALA A 129 -46.50 20.03 7.56
C ALA A 129 -45.24 19.22 7.22
N MET A 130 -45.29 18.36 6.20
CA MET A 130 -44.14 17.59 5.72
C MET A 130 -43.06 18.48 5.12
N GLY A 131 -43.45 19.54 4.40
CA GLY A 131 -42.54 20.51 3.81
C GLY A 131 -41.73 21.32 4.83
N GLY A 132 -42.33 21.62 5.99
CA GLY A 132 -41.67 22.36 7.08
C GLY A 132 -40.69 21.51 7.90
N GLY A 133 -41.00 20.23 8.12
CA GLY A 133 -40.21 19.34 9.00
C GLY A 133 -39.29 18.35 8.29
N PHE A 134 -39.50 18.05 7.01
CA PHE A 134 -38.80 16.95 6.34
C PHE A 134 -38.37 17.27 4.90
N ALA A 135 -39.28 17.10 3.95
CA ALA A 135 -39.10 17.34 2.52
C ALA A 135 -40.48 17.57 1.90
N ARG A 136 -40.56 18.45 0.90
CA ARG A 136 -41.83 18.70 0.19
C ARG A 136 -42.29 17.42 -0.53
N PRO A 137 -43.48 16.88 -0.23
CA PRO A 137 -43.92 15.64 -0.83
C PRO A 137 -44.36 15.86 -2.28
N ARG A 138 -44.14 14.85 -3.12
CA ARG A 138 -44.81 14.67 -4.40
C ARG A 138 -46.21 14.17 -4.14
N VAL A 139 -47.19 14.88 -4.70
CA VAL A 139 -48.61 14.53 -4.60
C VAL A 139 -48.97 13.68 -5.82
N THR A 140 -49.63 12.55 -5.61
CA THR A 140 -50.14 11.69 -6.69
C THR A 140 -51.52 11.21 -6.29
N GLU A 141 -52.47 11.26 -7.22
CA GLU A 141 -53.82 10.74 -7.02
C GLU A 141 -54.00 9.48 -7.85
N ASP A 142 -54.46 8.40 -7.21
CA ASP A 142 -54.73 7.12 -7.86
C ASP A 142 -55.99 6.48 -7.27
N ASN A 143 -56.95 6.10 -8.11
CA ASN A 143 -58.23 5.48 -7.71
C ASN A 143 -58.96 6.17 -6.54
N GLY A 144 -58.99 7.52 -6.54
CA GLY A 144 -59.61 8.32 -5.47
C GLY A 144 -58.82 8.36 -4.16
N THR A 145 -57.59 7.86 -4.16
CA THR A 145 -56.65 7.90 -3.02
C THR A 145 -55.57 8.94 -3.30
N LEU A 146 -55.37 9.85 -2.34
CA LEU A 146 -54.29 10.83 -2.39
C LEU A 146 -53.04 10.28 -1.71
N HIS A 147 -51.94 10.21 -2.46
CA HIS A 147 -50.63 9.78 -1.98
C HIS A 147 -49.68 10.98 -1.84
N LEU A 148 -49.01 11.06 -0.68
CA LEU A 148 -47.96 12.05 -0.40
C LEU A 148 -46.63 11.30 -0.21
N TYR A 149 -45.73 11.43 -1.18
CA TYR A 149 -44.42 10.78 -1.16
C TYR A 149 -43.32 11.82 -0.91
N ALA A 150 -42.54 11.67 0.16
CA ALA A 150 -41.35 12.49 0.41
C ALA A 150 -40.15 11.62 0.77
N GLU A 151 -38.97 12.01 0.31
CA GLU A 151 -37.70 11.41 0.72
C GLU A 151 -36.64 12.50 0.92
N LYS A 152 -35.71 12.26 1.85
CA LYS A 152 -34.55 13.12 2.12
C LYS A 152 -33.27 12.29 2.08
N GLY A 153 -32.17 12.91 1.65
CA GLY A 153 -30.87 12.24 1.60
C GLY A 153 -30.70 11.30 0.42
N VAL A 154 -31.38 11.53 -0.70
CA VAL A 154 -31.32 10.66 -1.90
C VAL A 154 -29.88 10.46 -2.41
N VAL A 155 -29.03 11.47 -2.25
CA VAL A 155 -27.59 11.43 -2.60
C VAL A 155 -26.83 10.32 -1.87
N SER A 156 -27.24 9.95 -0.64
CA SER A 156 -26.61 8.85 0.12
C SER A 156 -26.62 7.52 -0.62
N ARG A 157 -27.59 7.29 -1.52
CA ARG A 157 -27.65 6.08 -2.37
C ARG A 157 -26.46 5.96 -3.33
N PHE A 158 -25.76 7.07 -3.59
CA PHE A 158 -24.56 7.09 -4.43
C PHE A 158 -23.25 6.91 -3.63
N GLY A 159 -23.30 6.91 -2.29
CA GLY A 159 -22.10 6.86 -1.45
C GLY A 159 -21.22 5.64 -1.73
N VAL A 160 -21.83 4.45 -1.90
CA VAL A 160 -21.09 3.21 -2.24
C VAL A 160 -20.32 3.31 -3.56
N TYR A 161 -20.85 4.05 -4.55
CA TYR A 161 -20.21 4.22 -5.85
C TYR A 161 -18.99 5.13 -5.76
N VAL A 162 -19.03 6.13 -4.88
CA VAL A 162 -17.86 6.98 -4.57
C VAL A 162 -16.76 6.13 -3.92
N THR A 163 -17.12 5.28 -2.95
CA THR A 163 -16.16 4.36 -2.31
C THR A 163 -15.58 3.34 -3.29
N HIS A 164 -16.40 2.79 -4.18
CA HIS A 164 -15.90 1.87 -5.21
C HIS A 164 -14.94 2.59 -6.15
N LEU A 165 -15.29 3.78 -6.61
CA LEU A 165 -14.45 4.57 -7.50
C LEU A 165 -13.09 4.89 -6.85
N SER A 166 -13.07 5.28 -5.57
CA SER A 166 -11.80 5.56 -4.88
C SER A 166 -10.92 4.32 -4.78
N ILE A 167 -11.48 3.17 -4.42
CA ILE A 167 -10.75 1.89 -4.39
C ILE A 167 -10.22 1.50 -5.77
N ILE A 168 -11.04 1.64 -6.82
CA ILE A 168 -10.62 1.35 -8.21
C ILE A 168 -9.44 2.24 -8.61
N VAL A 169 -9.50 3.54 -8.32
CA VAL A 169 -8.41 4.48 -8.64
C VAL A 169 -7.13 4.11 -7.90
N ILE A 170 -7.22 3.78 -6.60
CA ILE A 170 -6.07 3.35 -5.80
C ILE A 170 -5.45 2.08 -6.39
N PHE A 171 -6.25 1.07 -6.75
CA PHE A 171 -5.73 -0.18 -7.29
C PHE A 171 -5.14 -0.05 -8.69
N ILE A 172 -5.76 0.73 -9.58
CA ILE A 172 -5.19 1.03 -10.88
C ILE A 172 -3.83 1.71 -10.70
N GLY A 173 -3.74 2.72 -9.81
CA GLY A 173 -2.48 3.37 -9.47
C GLY A 173 -1.45 2.41 -8.90
N ALA A 174 -1.86 1.51 -8.01
CA ALA A 174 -0.99 0.48 -7.44
C ALA A 174 -0.49 -0.51 -8.50
N ILE A 175 -1.34 -0.98 -9.40
CA ILE A 175 -0.96 -1.89 -10.50
C ILE A 175 0.01 -1.19 -11.45
N ILE A 176 -0.26 0.05 -11.85
CA ILE A 176 0.63 0.83 -12.71
C ILE A 176 1.99 1.05 -12.02
N GLY A 177 1.99 1.48 -10.75
CA GLY A 177 3.21 1.70 -9.99
C GLY A 177 4.00 0.42 -9.72
N ASN A 178 3.32 -0.73 -9.66
CA ASN A 178 3.95 -2.04 -9.50
C ASN A 178 4.60 -2.53 -10.80
N VAL A 179 3.92 -2.36 -11.93
CA VAL A 179 4.37 -2.85 -13.25
C VAL A 179 5.44 -1.94 -13.87
N PHE A 180 5.28 -0.61 -13.75
CA PHE A 180 6.14 0.37 -14.41
C PHE A 180 7.07 1.12 -13.45
N GLY A 181 6.79 1.09 -12.15
CA GLY A 181 7.63 1.75 -11.16
C GLY A 181 8.84 0.91 -10.76
N PHE A 182 9.84 1.58 -10.19
CA PHE A 182 10.97 0.92 -9.55
C PHE A 182 11.15 1.45 -8.13
N LYS A 183 11.76 0.63 -7.28
CA LYS A 183 12.22 1.02 -5.96
C LYS A 183 13.61 0.44 -5.75
N GLY A 184 14.44 1.19 -5.06
CA GLY A 184 15.81 0.80 -4.77
C GLY A 184 16.38 1.66 -3.66
N PHE A 185 17.50 1.20 -3.09
CA PHE A 185 18.21 1.90 -2.05
C PHE A 185 19.60 2.27 -2.56
N ALA A 186 20.04 3.48 -2.24
CA ALA A 186 21.40 3.91 -2.52
C ALA A 186 21.99 4.57 -1.28
N ASN A 187 23.17 4.09 -0.89
CA ASN A 187 23.97 4.72 0.15
C ASN A 187 24.88 5.74 -0.53
N ILE A 188 24.61 7.03 -0.34
CA ILE A 188 25.38 8.12 -0.92
C ILE A 188 26.22 8.76 0.18
N VAL A 189 27.51 8.44 0.21
CA VAL A 189 28.46 9.06 1.15
C VAL A 189 28.63 10.55 0.81
N GLU A 190 28.89 11.38 1.81
CA GLU A 190 29.19 12.81 1.61
C GLU A 190 30.30 13.00 0.54
N GLY A 191 30.07 13.95 -0.36
CA GLY A 191 30.92 14.23 -1.51
C GLY A 191 30.72 13.27 -2.70
N GLN A 192 30.09 12.12 -2.51
CA GLN A 192 29.84 11.14 -3.58
C GLN A 192 28.52 11.39 -4.31
N SER A 193 28.45 10.86 -5.54
CA SER A 193 27.27 10.93 -6.39
C SER A 193 26.87 9.56 -6.89
N VAL A 194 25.56 9.32 -7.03
CA VAL A 194 25.00 8.12 -7.64
C VAL A 194 24.20 8.49 -8.88
N ARG A 195 24.34 7.68 -9.94
CA ARG A 195 23.52 7.79 -11.16
C ARG A 195 22.63 6.56 -11.36
N THR A 196 23.10 5.40 -10.92
CA THR A 196 22.40 4.12 -11.04
C THR A 196 21.97 3.62 -9.68
N ILE A 197 20.71 3.21 -9.57
CA ILE A 197 20.15 2.68 -8.33
C ILE A 197 19.94 1.18 -8.49
N PRO A 198 20.47 0.33 -7.59
CA PRO A 198 20.13 -1.09 -7.57
C PRO A 198 18.65 -1.24 -7.20
N THR A 199 17.90 -1.95 -8.02
CA THR A 199 16.49 -2.26 -7.78
C THR A 199 16.34 -3.48 -6.87
N ARG A 200 15.09 -3.88 -6.60
CA ARG A 200 14.75 -5.06 -5.77
C ARG A 200 15.62 -6.27 -6.09
N GLY A 201 16.10 -6.96 -5.05
CA GLY A 201 17.00 -8.11 -5.16
C GLY A 201 18.46 -7.76 -5.49
N GLY A 202 18.80 -6.48 -5.75
CA GLY A 202 20.18 -6.00 -5.92
C GLY A 202 20.87 -6.38 -7.24
N THR A 203 20.21 -7.12 -8.13
CA THR A 203 20.80 -7.65 -9.37
C THR A 203 20.63 -6.71 -10.56
N ASN A 204 19.51 -5.99 -10.63
CA ASN A 204 19.22 -5.05 -11.70
C ASN A 204 19.51 -3.62 -11.24
N HIS A 205 20.00 -2.79 -12.16
CA HIS A 205 20.27 -1.37 -11.91
C HIS A 205 19.44 -0.51 -12.85
N VAL A 206 18.87 0.58 -12.33
CA VAL A 206 18.18 1.60 -13.13
C VAL A 206 19.07 2.82 -13.25
N ASP A 207 19.38 3.22 -14.49
CA ASP A 207 19.98 4.53 -14.77
C ASP A 207 18.91 5.62 -14.67
N LEU A 208 19.12 6.59 -13.80
CA LEU A 208 18.21 7.71 -13.58
C LEU A 208 18.26 8.76 -14.69
N GLY A 209 19.31 8.77 -15.51
CA GLY A 209 19.56 9.82 -16.50
C GLY A 209 20.26 11.07 -15.92
N PHE A 210 20.27 11.21 -14.60
CA PHE A 210 20.91 12.29 -13.83
C PHE A 210 21.65 11.71 -12.62
N SER A 211 22.54 12.49 -12.01
CA SER A 211 23.26 12.11 -10.80
C SER A 211 22.68 12.82 -9.58
N VAL A 212 22.66 12.13 -8.43
CA VAL A 212 22.32 12.73 -7.14
C VAL A 212 23.57 12.69 -6.26
N ARG A 213 24.00 13.86 -5.81
CA ARG A 213 25.17 14.04 -4.93
C ARG A 213 24.72 14.34 -3.52
N CYS A 214 25.32 13.66 -2.54
CA CYS A 214 25.22 14.07 -1.14
C CYS A 214 26.31 15.11 -0.87
N ASN A 215 25.94 16.37 -0.71
CA ASN A 215 26.90 17.42 -0.40
C ASN A 215 27.33 17.34 1.07
N ARG A 216 26.35 17.09 1.95
CA ARG A 216 26.54 17.02 3.40
C ARG A 216 25.39 16.26 4.05
N PHE A 217 25.71 15.56 5.13
CA PHE A 217 24.80 14.81 5.97
C PHE A 217 24.94 15.32 7.41
N TRP A 218 23.82 15.44 8.11
CA TRP A 218 23.79 15.77 9.52
C TRP A 218 23.01 14.72 10.27
N VAL A 219 23.49 14.37 11.45
CA VAL A 219 22.78 13.54 12.41
C VAL A 219 22.82 14.23 13.77
N ASP A 220 21.64 14.52 14.31
CA ASP A 220 21.46 14.99 15.66
C ASP A 220 21.08 13.81 16.53
N LEU A 221 21.84 13.59 17.60
CA LEU A 221 21.59 12.51 18.57
C LEU A 221 21.03 13.09 19.86
N TYR A 222 20.13 12.36 20.51
CA TYR A 222 19.81 12.58 21.91
C TYR A 222 21.03 12.28 22.80
N PRO A 223 21.06 12.81 24.04
CA PRO A 223 22.10 12.45 25.01
C PRO A 223 22.22 10.95 25.27
N SER A 224 21.15 10.19 25.07
CA SER A 224 21.10 8.72 25.13
C SER A 224 21.80 8.02 23.95
N GLY A 225 22.27 8.77 22.95
CA GLY A 225 22.90 8.26 21.72
C GLY A 225 21.93 7.84 20.63
N GLN A 226 20.62 7.92 20.86
CA GLN A 226 19.60 7.63 19.83
C GLN A 226 19.48 8.78 18.82
N PRO A 227 19.23 8.49 17.53
CA PRO A 227 19.00 9.53 16.53
C PRO A 227 17.74 10.32 16.85
N LYS A 228 17.91 11.63 16.98
CA LYS A 228 16.82 12.61 17.03
C LYS A 228 16.38 13.00 15.63
N GLU A 229 17.34 13.29 14.77
CA GLU A 229 17.10 13.76 13.42
C GLU A 229 18.27 13.39 12.52
N TYR A 230 18.01 13.12 11.26
CA TYR A 230 19.03 13.00 10.24
C TYR A 230 18.55 13.64 8.95
N SER A 231 19.44 14.42 8.33
CA SER A 231 19.14 15.24 7.17
C SER A 231 20.29 15.22 6.17
N SER A 232 19.96 15.34 4.88
CA SER A 232 20.94 15.33 3.79
C SER A 232 20.75 16.53 2.88
N ASP A 233 21.82 17.25 2.57
CA ASP A 233 21.86 18.25 1.52
C ASP A 233 22.21 17.58 0.20
N LEU A 234 21.20 17.45 -0.67
CA LEU A 234 21.32 16.76 -1.93
C LEU A 234 21.34 17.73 -3.11
N SER A 235 22.25 17.50 -4.06
CA SER A 235 22.25 18.16 -5.37
C SER A 235 21.87 17.17 -6.46
N VAL A 236 20.97 17.58 -7.35
CA VAL A 236 20.74 16.89 -8.63
C VAL A 236 21.65 17.51 -9.67
N ILE A 237 22.45 16.66 -10.31
CA ILE A 237 23.41 17.02 -11.35
C ILE A 237 22.95 16.41 -12.67
N GLU A 238 22.66 17.26 -13.64
CA GLU A 238 22.28 16.85 -14.99
C GLU A 238 23.19 17.55 -16.01
N ASN A 239 23.75 16.78 -16.94
CA ASN A 239 24.72 17.28 -17.93
C ASN A 239 25.89 18.06 -17.29
N GLY A 240 26.35 17.60 -16.12
CA GLY A 240 27.48 18.20 -15.39
C GLY A 240 27.14 19.49 -14.62
N ARG A 241 25.89 19.93 -14.60
CA ARG A 241 25.45 21.13 -13.87
C ARG A 241 24.51 20.77 -12.74
N GLU A 242 24.65 21.45 -11.61
CA GLU A 242 23.67 21.38 -10.52
C GLU A 242 22.38 22.08 -10.97
N VAL A 243 21.32 21.30 -11.14
CA VAL A 243 20.01 21.80 -11.60
C VAL A 243 19.03 21.98 -10.46
N MET A 244 19.28 21.34 -9.32
CA MET A 244 18.47 21.45 -8.11
C MET A 244 19.33 21.12 -6.91
N ARG A 245 19.10 21.82 -5.80
CA ARG A 245 19.66 21.48 -4.48
C ARG A 245 18.58 21.60 -3.44
N LYS A 246 18.47 20.60 -2.57
CA LYS A 246 17.49 20.58 -1.49
C LYS A 246 18.06 19.83 -0.28
N LYS A 247 17.92 20.43 0.90
CA LYS A 247 18.06 19.71 2.17
C LYS A 247 16.81 18.86 2.37
N ILE A 248 16.98 17.55 2.50
CA ILE A 248 15.90 16.58 2.76
C ILE A 248 15.98 16.06 4.18
N GLU A 249 14.82 15.75 4.73
CA GLU A 249 14.61 15.21 6.08
C GLU A 249 13.61 14.05 6.00
N VAL A 250 13.39 13.34 7.12
CA VAL A 250 12.38 12.28 7.18
C VAL A 250 11.00 12.87 6.85
N ASN A 251 10.31 12.27 5.88
CA ASN A 251 9.04 12.74 5.30
C ASN A 251 9.10 14.03 4.45
N ASP A 252 10.28 14.62 4.19
CA ASP A 252 10.45 15.71 3.23
C ASP A 252 11.39 15.31 2.07
N PRO A 253 10.87 14.61 1.04
CA PRO A 253 11.68 14.05 -0.03
C PRO A 253 12.14 15.10 -1.06
N LEU A 254 13.24 14.80 -1.77
CA LEU A 254 13.61 15.47 -3.02
C LEU A 254 12.91 14.79 -4.18
N GLN A 255 12.32 15.58 -5.09
CA GLN A 255 11.62 15.07 -6.27
C GLN A 255 12.24 15.64 -7.54
N TYR A 256 12.66 14.76 -8.45
CA TYR A 256 13.17 15.16 -9.76
C TYR A 256 12.80 14.14 -10.83
N LYS A 257 12.25 14.60 -11.96
CA LYS A 257 11.83 13.77 -13.11
C LYS A 257 11.00 12.53 -12.74
N GLY A 258 10.08 12.68 -11.80
CA GLY A 258 9.20 11.59 -11.35
C GLY A 258 9.84 10.61 -10.37
N VAL A 259 11.10 10.81 -9.97
CA VAL A 259 11.80 10.02 -8.96
C VAL A 259 11.78 10.75 -7.63
N TRP A 260 11.45 10.01 -6.57
CA TRP A 260 11.37 10.52 -5.20
C TRP A 260 12.51 9.96 -4.37
N PHE A 261 13.32 10.82 -3.77
CA PHE A 261 14.42 10.48 -2.89
C PHE A 261 14.00 10.74 -1.45
N TYR A 262 13.79 9.66 -0.70
CA TYR A 262 13.46 9.71 0.72
C TYR A 262 14.70 9.41 1.55
N GLN A 263 14.84 10.13 2.65
CA GLN A 263 15.80 9.77 3.68
C GLN A 263 15.25 8.58 4.49
N SER A 264 15.80 7.38 4.29
CA SER A 264 15.29 6.15 4.90
C SER A 264 16.13 5.61 6.06
N SER A 265 17.44 5.86 6.08
CA SER A 265 18.37 5.37 7.10
C SER A 265 19.67 6.18 7.11
N TYR A 266 20.55 5.90 8.06
CA TYR A 266 21.92 6.40 8.13
C TYR A 266 22.85 5.31 8.69
N GLY A 267 24.15 5.47 8.48
CA GLY A 267 25.15 4.53 8.95
C GLY A 267 26.56 5.09 8.80
N PRO A 268 27.58 4.39 9.34
CA PRO A 268 28.96 4.78 9.15
C PRO A 268 29.32 4.85 7.66
N ALA A 269 30.04 5.90 7.27
CA ALA A 269 30.59 6.01 5.93
C ALA A 269 31.83 5.11 5.80
N GLY A 270 31.86 4.28 4.75
CA GLY A 270 32.93 3.31 4.49
C GLY A 270 32.50 1.87 4.75
N ALA A 271 33.29 0.90 4.28
CA ALA A 271 33.06 -0.50 4.62
C ALA A 271 33.38 -0.72 6.11
N SER A 272 32.42 -1.21 6.88
CA SER A 272 32.67 -1.65 8.27
C SER A 272 33.70 -2.78 8.25
N THR A 273 34.98 -2.48 8.44
CA THR A 273 36.00 -3.52 8.53
C THR A 273 35.96 -4.15 9.91
N VAL A 274 35.57 -5.43 9.99
CA VAL A 274 35.70 -6.19 11.22
C VAL A 274 37.06 -6.85 11.26
N THR A 275 37.76 -6.63 12.37
CA THR A 275 39.08 -7.21 12.62
C THR A 275 38.91 -8.44 13.49
N LEU A 276 39.12 -9.62 12.90
CA LEU A 276 39.08 -10.91 13.58
C LEU A 276 40.48 -11.29 14.04
N ALA A 277 40.62 -11.67 15.32
CA ALA A 277 41.81 -12.37 15.79
C ALA A 277 41.56 -13.89 15.63
N VAL A 278 42.32 -14.53 14.76
CA VAL A 278 42.30 -16.00 14.62
C VAL A 278 43.36 -16.53 15.57
N ASN A 279 42.98 -17.18 16.67
CA ASN A 279 43.93 -17.80 17.58
C ASN A 279 44.15 -19.26 17.19
N SER A 280 45.41 -19.70 17.20
CA SER A 280 45.75 -21.11 17.02
C SER A 280 45.27 -21.94 18.23
N PRO A 281 45.04 -23.26 18.08
CA PRO A 281 44.54 -24.12 19.16
C PRO A 281 45.51 -24.22 20.34
N ASP A 282 46.79 -23.90 20.12
CA ASP A 282 47.86 -23.87 21.12
C ASP A 282 47.91 -22.56 21.93
N GLY A 283 47.01 -21.60 21.67
CA GLY A 283 46.94 -20.33 22.38
C GLY A 283 47.99 -19.30 21.95
N SER A 284 48.79 -19.60 20.92
CA SER A 284 49.69 -18.60 20.32
C SER A 284 48.88 -17.48 19.65
N ARG A 285 49.38 -16.25 19.73
CA ARG A 285 48.70 -15.04 19.25
C ARG A 285 48.61 -15.11 17.73
N GLY A 286 47.48 -15.58 17.21
CA GLY A 286 47.38 -15.84 15.79
C GLY A 286 47.02 -14.58 14.98
N GLN A 287 46.85 -14.79 13.67
CA GLN A 287 46.81 -13.69 12.71
C GLN A 287 45.55 -12.85 12.87
N THR A 288 45.71 -11.54 12.73
CA THR A 288 44.60 -10.61 12.67
C THR A 288 44.16 -10.42 11.21
N ILE A 289 42.87 -10.64 10.94
CA ILE A 289 42.29 -10.55 9.60
C ILE A 289 41.19 -9.49 9.62
N SER A 290 41.38 -8.41 8.85
CA SER A 290 40.31 -7.43 8.61
C SER A 290 39.43 -7.87 7.43
N LEU A 291 38.11 -7.88 7.63
CA LEU A 291 37.11 -8.25 6.63
C LEU A 291 36.12 -7.12 6.44
N SER A 292 35.81 -6.81 5.18
CA SER A 292 34.64 -6.00 4.84
C SER A 292 33.42 -6.91 4.56
N PRO A 293 32.18 -6.45 4.79
CA PRO A 293 30.98 -7.20 4.39
C PRO A 293 31.01 -7.60 2.92
N GLY A 294 30.68 -8.85 2.62
CA GLY A 294 30.77 -9.50 1.30
C GLY A 294 32.17 -9.97 0.89
N GLN A 295 33.24 -9.62 1.64
CA GLN A 295 34.61 -10.00 1.30
C GLN A 295 34.95 -11.40 1.83
N LYS A 296 35.33 -12.30 0.93
CA LYS A 296 35.87 -13.63 1.29
C LYS A 296 37.37 -13.53 1.54
N LYS A 297 37.85 -14.06 2.67
CA LYS A 297 39.29 -14.31 2.89
C LYS A 297 39.52 -15.75 3.31
N GLU A 298 40.66 -16.27 2.90
CA GLU A 298 41.13 -17.59 3.28
C GLU A 298 41.91 -17.50 4.59
N ILE A 299 41.56 -18.37 5.54
CA ILE A 299 42.32 -18.62 6.75
C ILE A 299 43.09 -19.92 6.51
N PRO A 300 44.44 -19.88 6.57
CA PRO A 300 45.25 -21.11 6.52
C PRO A 300 44.72 -22.13 7.54
N GLU A 301 44.56 -23.39 7.13
CA GLU A 301 44.08 -24.51 7.96
C GLU A 301 42.58 -24.50 8.35
N TYR A 302 41.86 -23.37 8.22
CA TYR A 302 40.45 -23.23 8.63
C TYR A 302 39.46 -22.96 7.49
N GLY A 303 39.94 -22.73 6.27
CA GLY A 303 39.10 -22.54 5.09
C GLY A 303 38.75 -21.08 4.80
N ARG A 304 37.65 -20.81 4.08
CA ARG A 304 37.26 -19.44 3.67
C ARG A 304 36.17 -18.89 4.56
N ILE A 305 36.34 -17.65 4.98
CA ILE A 305 35.36 -16.90 5.77
C ILE A 305 34.86 -15.68 5.00
N SER A 306 33.61 -15.27 5.22
CA SER A 306 33.02 -14.10 4.57
C SER A 306 32.24 -13.29 5.60
N ALA A 307 32.68 -12.07 5.90
CA ALA A 307 31.82 -11.18 6.70
C ALA A 307 30.52 -10.93 5.91
N VAL A 308 29.36 -11.28 6.46
CA VAL A 308 28.07 -11.08 5.80
C VAL A 308 27.38 -9.83 6.33
N ASP A 309 27.39 -9.66 7.65
CA ASP A 309 26.77 -8.52 8.32
C ASP A 309 27.51 -8.21 9.62
N TYR A 310 27.46 -6.96 10.06
CA TYR A 310 28.04 -6.50 11.31
C TYR A 310 27.03 -5.70 12.10
N ASN A 311 26.79 -6.12 13.34
CA ASN A 311 25.97 -5.37 14.27
C ASN A 311 26.85 -4.91 15.44
N ALA A 312 26.97 -3.59 15.63
CA ALA A 312 27.76 -3.02 16.72
C ALA A 312 27.21 -3.37 18.12
N ASN A 313 25.93 -3.74 18.22
CA ASN A 313 25.32 -4.21 19.46
C ASN A 313 24.21 -5.22 19.17
N PHE A 314 24.58 -6.49 19.03
CA PHE A 314 23.63 -7.56 18.79
C PHE A 314 22.91 -7.93 20.10
N GLN A 315 21.64 -7.53 20.21
CA GLN A 315 20.77 -7.86 21.34
C GLN A 315 21.31 -7.45 22.73
N GLY A 316 22.12 -6.39 22.81
CA GLY A 316 22.71 -5.94 24.07
C GLY A 316 23.99 -6.68 24.48
N LEU A 317 24.46 -7.64 23.67
CA LEU A 317 25.64 -8.47 23.96
C LEU A 317 26.95 -7.90 23.41
N GLY A 318 26.89 -6.70 22.80
CA GLY A 318 28.05 -6.05 22.18
C GLY A 318 28.20 -6.38 20.68
N PRO A 319 29.36 -6.06 20.09
CA PRO A 319 29.56 -6.17 18.65
C PRO A 319 29.57 -7.64 18.20
N ALA A 320 28.79 -7.95 17.17
CA ALA A 320 28.74 -9.26 16.55
C ALA A 320 28.98 -9.16 15.03
N LEU A 321 29.75 -10.11 14.51
CA LEU A 321 29.96 -10.30 13.08
C LEU A 321 29.33 -11.62 12.66
N LEU A 322 28.54 -11.58 11.60
CA LEU A 322 28.08 -12.75 10.89
C LEU A 322 29.14 -13.13 9.84
N VAL A 323 29.62 -14.38 9.89
CA VAL A 323 30.77 -14.89 9.10
C VAL A 323 30.39 -16.09 8.26
#